data_AF-A0AAE3A3Z8-F1
#
_entry.id   AF-A0AAE3A3Z8-F1
#
_cell.length_a   1.000
_cell.length_b   1.000
_cell.length_c   1.000
_cell.angle_alpha   90.00
_cell.angle_beta   90.00
_cell.angle_gamma   90.00
#
_symmetry.space_group_name_H-M   'P 1'
#
loop_
_entity.id
_entity.type
_entity.pdbx_description
1 polymer ?
#
loop_
_entity_poly.entity_id
_entity_poly.type
_entity_poly.pdbx_seq_one_letter_code
_entity_poly.pdbx_strand_id
1 'polypeptide(L)'
;MAVSKSQKIQAEIDKVKAKISEQQARLKELEKNKQEAENSEIVDIVRGMSIPLEELPLVLQRLRDGGTSGQSVQKSGDGGKEENE
;
A
#
# COMPACT_ATOMS: atom_id res chain seq x y z
N MET A 1 11.95 6.58 -51.44
CA MET A 1 12.89 5.55 -50.91
C MET A 1 12.09 4.60 -50.04
N ALA A 2 12.27 3.28 -50.18
CA ALA A 2 11.54 2.31 -49.37
C ALA A 2 12.11 2.29 -47.94
N VAL A 3 11.23 2.31 -46.93
CA VAL A 3 11.61 2.17 -45.53
C VAL A 3 12.25 0.79 -45.32
N SER A 4 13.49 0.77 -44.84
CA SER A 4 14.23 -0.47 -44.66
C SER A 4 13.63 -1.32 -43.53
N LYS A 5 13.90 -2.63 -43.53
CA LYS A 5 13.49 -3.51 -42.42
C LYS A 5 14.04 -3.02 -41.07
N SER A 6 15.27 -2.52 -41.05
CA SER A 6 15.91 -1.97 -39.85
C SER A 6 15.18 -0.73 -39.33
N GLN A 7 14.74 0.18 -40.21
CA GLN A 7 13.97 1.36 -39.80
C GLN A 7 12.61 0.99 -39.18
N LYS A 8 11.95 -0.06 -39.70
CA LYS A 8 10.71 -0.56 -39.12
C LYS A 8 10.92 -1.14 -37.72
N ILE A 9 11.99 -1.92 -37.54
CA ILE A 9 12.37 -2.47 -36.23
C ILE A 9 12.69 -1.34 -35.24
N GLN A 10 13.42 -0.31 -35.67
CA GLN A 10 13.73 0.84 -34.80
C GLN A 10 12.45 1.56 -34.34
N ALA A 11 11.49 1.77 -35.24
CA ALA A 11 10.21 2.39 -34.88
C ALA A 11 9.40 1.55 -33.87
N GLU A 12 9.45 0.22 -33.97
CA GLU A 12 8.82 -0.67 -32.98
C GLU A 12 9.53 -0.61 -31.62
N ILE A 13 10.86 -0.58 -31.61
CA ILE A 13 11.66 -0.40 -30.38
C ILE A 13 11.26 0.91 -29.69
N ASP A 14 11.20 2.01 -30.43
CA ASP A 14 10.89 3.32 -29.87
C ASP A 14 9.44 3.37 -29.35
N LYS A 15 8.50 2.73 -30.05
CA LYS A 15 7.11 2.58 -29.59
C LYS A 15 7.02 1.76 -28.29
N VAL A 16 7.78 0.66 -28.18
CA VAL A 16 7.81 -0.16 -26.96
C VAL A 16 8.45 0.61 -25.81
N LYS A 17 9.55 1.35 -26.05
CA LYS A 17 10.17 2.20 -25.03
C LYS A 17 9.19 3.25 -24.50
N ALA A 18 8.45 3.93 -25.37
CA ALA A 18 7.43 4.89 -24.96
C ALA A 18 6.37 4.25 -24.05
N LYS A 19 5.87 3.07 -24.42
CA LYS A 19 4.91 2.31 -23.58
C LYS A 19 5.51 1.90 -22.23
N ILE A 20 6.78 1.50 -22.19
CA ILE A 20 7.46 1.16 -20.93
C ILE A 20 7.51 2.38 -20.02
N SER A 21 7.90 3.55 -20.54
CA SER A 21 7.95 4.78 -19.76
C SER A 21 6.59 5.20 -19.21
N GLU A 22 5.53 5.06 -20.02
CA GLU A 22 4.15 5.31 -19.58
C GLU A 22 3.73 4.37 -18.44
N GLN A 23 3.99 3.06 -18.58
CA GLN A 23 3.66 2.09 -17.54
C GLN A 23 4.49 2.31 -16.26
N GLN A 24 5.76 2.72 -16.37
CA GLN A 24 6.59 3.06 -15.21
C GLN A 24 6.07 4.31 -14.47
N ALA A 25 5.56 5.31 -15.20
CA ALA A 25 4.92 6.47 -14.58
C ALA A 25 3.64 6.06 -13.83
N ARG A 26 2.79 5.24 -14.47
CA ARG A 26 1.58 4.71 -13.83
C ARG A 26 1.88 3.86 -12.61
N LEU A 27 2.94 3.05 -12.63
CA LEU A 27 3.36 2.24 -11.49
C LEU A 27 3.69 3.13 -10.29
N LYS A 28 4.48 4.20 -10.48
CA LYS A 28 4.83 5.15 -9.42
C LYS A 28 3.60 5.83 -8.83
N GLU A 29 2.63 6.17 -9.66
CA GLU A 29 1.36 6.75 -9.20
C GLU A 29 0.55 5.75 -8.36
N LEU A 30 0.47 4.49 -8.78
CA LEU A 30 -0.21 3.45 -8.01
C LEU A 30 0.47 3.18 -6.66
N GLU A 31 1.80 3.14 -6.61
CA GLU A 31 2.56 3.00 -5.36
C GLU A 31 2.30 4.18 -4.40
N LYS A 32 2.26 5.40 -4.94
CA LYS A 32 1.90 6.59 -4.16
C LYS A 32 0.46 6.49 -3.63
N ASN A 33 -0.51 6.17 -4.48
CA ASN A 33 -1.91 6.06 -4.10
C ASN A 33 -2.13 4.95 -3.05
N LYS A 34 -1.41 3.83 -3.16
CA LYS A 34 -1.40 2.78 -2.14
C LYS A 34 -0.96 3.32 -0.78
N GLN A 35 0.16 4.05 -0.75
CA GLN A 35 0.67 4.64 0.49
C GLN A 35 -0.32 5.66 1.09
N GLU A 36 -0.94 6.48 0.26
CA GLU A 36 -1.95 7.47 0.70
C GLU A 36 -3.21 6.79 1.25
N ALA A 37 -3.65 5.68 0.64
CA ALA A 37 -4.74 4.86 1.14
C ALA A 37 -4.40 4.22 2.49
N GLU A 38 -3.23 3.57 2.61
CA GLU A 38 -2.77 2.97 3.86
C GLU A 38 -2.66 4.01 4.99
N ASN A 39 -2.16 5.21 4.69
CA ASN A 39 -2.11 6.31 5.66
C ASN A 39 -3.50 6.76 6.10
N SER A 40 -4.45 6.82 5.16
CA SER A 40 -5.83 7.22 5.45
C SER A 40 -6.54 6.17 6.31
N GLU A 41 -6.33 4.88 6.02
CA GLU A 41 -6.85 3.77 6.83
C GLU A 41 -6.34 3.83 8.27
N ILE A 42 -5.04 4.12 8.48
CA ILE A 42 -4.48 4.30 9.82
C ILE A 42 -5.18 5.45 10.57
N VAL A 43 -5.39 6.58 9.90
CA VAL A 43 -6.07 7.74 10.50
C VAL A 43 -7.51 7.39 10.88
N ASP A 44 -8.24 6.68 10.02
CA ASP A 44 -9.62 6.30 10.29
C ASP A 44 -9.73 5.30 11.44
N ILE A 45 -8.80 4.34 11.54
CA ILE A 45 -8.70 3.43 12.69
C ILE A 45 -8.48 4.22 13.98
N VAL A 46 -7.50 5.13 14.00
CA VAL A 46 -7.19 5.95 15.18
C VAL A 46 -8.38 6.82 15.60
N ARG A 47 -9.09 7.41 14.63
CA ARG A 47 -10.30 8.20 14.90
C ARG A 47 -11.41 7.33 15.49
N GLY A 48 -11.56 6.09 15.03
CA GLY A 48 -12.52 5.13 15.56
C GLY A 48 -12.27 4.73 17.01
N MET A 49 -11.02 4.81 17.49
CA MET A 49 -10.67 4.50 18.89
C MET A 49 -11.11 5.57 19.90
N SER A 50 -11.64 6.72 19.45
CA SER A 50 -12.12 7.81 20.32
C SER A 50 -11.09 8.29 21.37
N ILE A 51 -9.80 8.30 20.99
CA ILE A 51 -8.71 8.78 21.84
C ILE A 51 -8.61 10.31 21.71
N PRO A 52 -8.52 11.08 22.81
CA PRO A 52 -8.22 12.52 22.77
C PRO A 52 -6.91 12.80 22.04
N LEU A 53 -6.84 13.88 21.26
CA LEU A 53 -5.68 14.20 20.43
C LEU A 53 -4.39 14.39 21.26
N GLU A 54 -4.57 14.85 22.49
CA GLU A 54 -3.57 15.16 23.51
C GLU A 54 -3.00 13.88 24.14
N GLU A 55 -3.80 12.81 24.17
CA GLU A 55 -3.43 11.52 24.73
C GLU A 55 -2.87 10.56 23.67
N LEU A 56 -3.14 10.81 22.39
CA LEU A 56 -2.69 9.98 21.27
C LEU A 56 -1.17 9.73 21.28
N PRO A 57 -0.27 10.72 21.50
CA PRO A 57 1.17 10.49 21.54
C PRO A 57 1.57 9.53 22.68
N LEU A 58 0.93 9.66 23.84
CA LEU A 58 1.18 8.81 25.00
C LEU A 58 0.69 7.38 24.76
N VAL A 59 -0.45 7.22 24.09
CA VAL A 59 -0.98 5.90 23.68
C VAL A 59 -0.04 5.23 22.68
N LEU A 60 0.39 5.93 21.63
CA LEU A 60 1.33 5.39 20.64
C LEU A 60 2.70 5.02 21.23
N GLN A 61 3.17 5.79 22.21
CA GLN A 61 4.40 5.46 22.95
C GLN A 61 4.22 4.17 23.77
N ARG A 62 3.12 4.06 24.52
CA ARG A 62 2.80 2.84 25.29
C ARG A 62 2.66 1.60 24.40
N LEU A 63 2.06 1.71 23.20
CA LEU A 63 1.97 0.60 22.25
C LEU A 63 3.35 0.17 21.74
N ARG A 64 4.25 1.13 21.47
CA ARG A 64 5.62 0.86 21.00
C ARG A 64 6.49 0.19 22.06
N ASP A 65 6.30 0.58 23.31
CA ASP A 65 7.07 0.07 24.46
C ASP A 65 6.53 -1.27 24.98
N GLY A 66 5.59 -1.91 24.27
CA GLY A 66 5.01 -3.22 24.63
C GLY A 66 3.92 -3.17 25.70
N GLY A 67 3.38 -1.98 26.00
CA GLY A 67 2.50 -1.70 27.13
C GLY A 67 1.01 -2.00 26.96
N THR A 68 0.59 -2.78 25.95
CA THR A 68 -0.81 -3.22 25.82
C THR A 68 -0.92 -4.74 25.82
N SER A 69 -0.80 -5.31 27.01
CA SER A 69 -1.50 -6.55 27.33
C SER A 69 -3.02 -6.24 27.33
N GLY A 70 -3.78 -6.73 26.34
CA GLY A 70 -5.20 -7.03 26.56
C GLY A 70 -6.30 -6.24 25.83
N GLN A 71 -6.04 -5.24 24.97
CA GLN A 71 -7.11 -4.71 24.10
C GLN A 71 -7.04 -5.37 22.73
N SER A 72 -7.65 -6.56 22.67
CA SER A 72 -8.07 -7.19 21.43
C SER A 72 -8.96 -6.22 20.65
N VAL A 73 -8.40 -5.67 19.56
CA VAL A 73 -9.20 -5.32 18.39
C VAL A 73 -9.99 -6.58 18.07
N GLN A 74 -11.31 -6.55 18.30
CA GLN A 74 -12.19 -7.68 18.04
C GLN A 74 -12.12 -8.00 16.55
N LYS A 75 -11.24 -8.93 16.18
CA LYS A 75 -11.27 -9.62 14.91
C LYS A 75 -12.50 -10.52 14.95
N SER A 76 -13.64 -9.99 14.49
CA SER A 76 -14.74 -10.83 14.02
C SER A 76 -14.25 -11.54 12.77
N GLY A 77 -13.59 -12.67 12.97
CA GLY A 77 -13.18 -13.61 11.95
C GLY A 77 -13.52 -15.00 12.48
N ASP A 78 -14.60 -15.53 11.92
CA ASP A 78 -15.20 -16.84 12.12
C ASP A 78 -14.19 -17.98 12.32
N GLY A 79 -14.57 -18.92 13.19
CA GLY A 79 -13.71 -19.97 13.70
C GLY A 79 -13.43 -21.08 12.69
N GLY A 80 -12.15 -21.40 12.52
CA GLY A 80 -11.69 -22.67 11.99
C GLY A 80 -10.71 -23.26 13.00
N LYS A 81 -11.16 -24.26 13.74
CA LYS A 81 -10.34 -25.01 14.71
C LYS A 81 -9.10 -25.60 14.02
N GLU A 82 -8.00 -25.54 14.78
CA GLU A 82 -6.86 -26.44 14.66
C GLU A 82 -7.34 -27.89 14.57
N GLU A 83 -6.68 -28.69 13.74
CA GLU A 83 -6.27 -30.01 14.20
C GLU A 83 -4.91 -30.35 13.58
N ASN A 84 -4.05 -30.80 14.48
CA ASN A 84 -2.63 -31.03 14.35
C ASN A 84 -2.41 -32.50 13.97
N GLU A 85 -1.77 -32.75 12.83
CA GLU A 85 -0.76 -33.79 12.57
C GLU A 85 -0.06 -33.56 11.23
#